data_AF-A0A3D4NA71-F1
#
_entry.id   AF-A0A3D4NA71-F1
#
_cell.length_a   1.000
_cell.length_b   1.000
_cell.length_c   1.000
_cell.angle_alpha   90.00
_cell.angle_beta   90.00
_cell.angle_gamma   90.00
#
_symmetry.space_group_name_H-M   'P 1'
#
loop_
_entity.id
_entity.type
_entity.pdbx_description
1 polymer ?
#
loop_
_entity_poly.entity_id
_entity_poly.type
_entity_poly.pdbx_seq_one_letter_code
_entity_poly.pdbx_strand_id
1 'polypeptide(L)'
;MHFLDSIKEKRKKNKITRIKLLAWLISIFVLILAIDLTQSNWEKIKPIFVKPVVINNFDDVQYLDNLKRIMHPSGAFWVISYESTREISFSGLVGYAAPIHETNFALLTGDILITNGDYSNPFIVEIKVSDHRYRWLSWHDPRPNGSIGLLHVIPSNEEINLKLNSIQPGDAVVIKGYDIYRIDSFDKNGNYLSFWQDDGCFTTLVTEVSIYPGALSKSSTK
;
A
#
# COMPACT_ATOMS: atom_id res chain seq x y z
N MET A 1 78.73 -16.65 7.19
CA MET A 1 77.70 -15.77 7.80
C MET A 1 76.60 -15.38 6.81
N HIS A 2 76.90 -15.01 5.56
CA HIS A 2 75.93 -14.58 4.53
C HIS A 2 74.74 -15.52 4.18
N PHE A 3 74.90 -16.85 4.30
CA PHE A 3 73.85 -17.80 3.88
C PHE A 3 72.63 -17.84 4.83
N LEU A 4 72.86 -17.72 6.14
CA LEU A 4 71.79 -17.75 7.15
C LEU A 4 70.93 -16.47 7.11
N ASP A 5 71.53 -15.34 6.78
CA ASP A 5 70.83 -14.06 6.64
C ASP A 5 69.90 -14.06 5.41
N SER A 6 70.35 -14.63 4.29
CA SER A 6 69.52 -14.82 3.09
C SER A 6 68.28 -15.68 3.35
N ILE A 7 68.40 -16.76 4.14
CA ILE A 7 67.27 -17.61 4.51
C ILE A 7 66.29 -16.86 5.43
N LYS A 8 66.79 -16.10 6.41
CA LYS A 8 65.95 -15.27 7.29
C LYS A 8 65.18 -14.21 6.51
N GLU A 9 65.83 -13.54 5.56
CA GLU A 9 65.21 -12.51 4.73
C GLU A 9 64.14 -13.07 3.81
N LYS A 10 64.41 -14.22 3.15
CA LYS A 10 63.43 -14.92 2.31
C LYS A 10 62.23 -15.41 3.12
N ARG A 11 62.43 -15.92 4.34
CA ARG A 11 61.36 -16.29 5.26
C ARG A 11 60.53 -15.08 5.71
N LYS A 12 61.16 -13.95 6.02
CA LYS A 12 60.49 -12.70 6.39
C LYS A 12 59.64 -12.15 5.23
N LYS A 13 60.19 -12.13 4.01
CA LYS A 13 59.48 -11.72 2.80
C LYS A 13 58.28 -12.62 2.51
N ASN A 14 58.46 -13.94 2.56
CA ASN A 14 57.38 -14.91 2.40
C ASN A 14 56.27 -14.74 3.45
N LYS A 15 56.63 -14.50 4.72
CA LYS A 15 55.69 -14.24 5.81
C LYS A 15 54.86 -12.97 5.54
N ILE A 16 55.49 -11.89 5.08
CA ILE A 16 54.80 -10.64 4.73
C ILE A 16 53.81 -10.86 3.56
N THR A 17 54.19 -11.57 2.50
CA THR A 17 53.26 -11.90 1.39
C THR A 17 52.07 -12.74 1.83
N ARG A 18 52.26 -13.73 2.72
CA ARG A 18 51.16 -14.54 3.24
C ARG A 18 50.18 -13.73 4.08
N ILE A 19 50.67 -12.80 4.91
CA ILE A 19 49.83 -11.91 5.72
C ILE A 19 49.02 -10.98 4.80
N LYS A 20 49.64 -10.40 3.76
CA LYS A 20 48.93 -9.56 2.78
C LYS A 20 47.85 -10.34 2.04
N LEU A 21 48.14 -11.56 1.59
CA LEU A 21 47.16 -12.43 0.94
C LEU A 21 45.99 -12.76 1.86
N LEU A 22 46.28 -13.11 3.13
CA LEU A 22 45.25 -13.43 4.11
C LEU A 22 44.35 -12.21 4.40
N ALA A 23 44.94 -11.02 4.58
CA ALA A 23 44.17 -9.79 4.77
C ALA A 23 43.26 -9.50 3.56
N TRP A 24 43.76 -9.71 2.34
CA TRP A 24 42.97 -9.54 1.11
C TRP A 24 41.80 -10.53 1.02
N LEU A 25 42.04 -11.81 1.36
CA LEU A 25 40.98 -12.83 1.40
C LEU A 25 39.92 -12.52 2.46
N ILE A 26 40.32 -12.05 3.64
CA ILE A 26 39.39 -11.63 4.69
C ILE A 26 38.53 -10.45 4.21
N SER A 27 39.13 -9.43 3.58
CA SER A 27 38.37 -8.30 3.05
C SER A 27 37.34 -8.71 1.99
N ILE A 28 37.69 -9.63 1.09
CA ILE A 28 36.74 -10.17 0.10
C ILE A 28 35.63 -10.93 0.79
N PHE A 29 35.94 -11.78 1.76
CA PHE A 29 34.94 -12.54 2.49
C PHE A 29 33.96 -11.63 3.23
N VAL A 30 34.46 -10.57 3.88
CA VAL A 30 33.62 -9.55 4.52
C VAL A 30 32.74 -8.83 3.50
N LEU A 31 33.27 -8.49 2.32
CA LEU A 31 32.49 -7.86 1.25
C LEU A 31 31.37 -8.78 0.74
N ILE A 32 31.66 -10.06 0.53
CA ILE A 32 30.66 -11.05 0.12
C ILE A 32 29.56 -11.18 1.18
N LEU A 33 29.94 -11.31 2.46
CA LEU A 33 28.97 -11.35 3.55
C LEU A 33 28.13 -10.07 3.63
N ALA A 34 28.74 -8.90 3.42
CA ALA A 34 28.01 -7.64 3.39
C ALA A 34 27.00 -7.60 2.25
N ILE A 35 27.39 -8.02 1.04
CA ILE A 35 26.49 -8.11 -0.12
C ILE A 35 25.32 -9.06 0.18
N ASP A 36 25.62 -10.26 0.67
CA ASP A 36 24.60 -11.28 1.00
C ASP A 36 23.64 -10.80 2.10
N LEU A 37 24.16 -10.16 3.15
CA LEU A 37 23.35 -9.53 4.20
C LEU A 37 22.48 -8.39 3.65
N THR A 38 23.00 -7.56 2.74
CA THR A 38 22.21 -6.50 2.12
C THR A 38 21.15 -7.00 1.16
N GLN A 39 21.41 -8.09 0.42
CA GLN A 39 20.45 -8.70 -0.48
C GLN A 39 19.33 -9.39 0.31
N SER A 40 19.69 -10.20 1.31
CA SER A 40 18.72 -10.89 2.16
C SER A 40 17.87 -9.94 3.01
N ASN A 41 18.39 -8.75 3.35
CA ASN A 41 17.65 -7.73 4.10
C ASN A 41 17.24 -6.53 3.26
N TRP A 42 17.24 -6.65 1.92
CA TRP A 42 17.01 -5.51 1.03
C TRP A 42 15.70 -4.78 1.35
N GLU A 43 14.59 -5.49 1.56
CA GLU A 43 13.30 -4.87 1.88
C GLU A 43 13.31 -4.08 3.20
N LYS A 44 14.15 -4.46 4.17
CA LYS A 44 14.31 -3.71 5.43
C LYS A 44 15.22 -2.49 5.28
N ILE A 45 16.17 -2.54 4.35
CA ILE A 45 17.19 -1.52 4.12
C ILE A 45 16.71 -0.49 3.09
N LYS A 46 15.89 -0.90 2.12
CA LYS A 46 15.33 -0.07 1.04
C LYS A 46 14.74 1.26 1.52
N PRO A 47 13.97 1.35 2.63
CA PRO A 47 13.44 2.62 3.13
C PRO A 47 14.51 3.65 3.55
N ILE A 48 15.73 3.21 3.87
CA ILE A 48 16.85 4.09 4.23
C ILE A 48 17.35 4.86 2.99
N PHE A 49 17.26 4.25 1.81
CA PHE A 49 17.77 4.80 0.55
C PHE A 49 16.66 5.34 -0.36
N VAL A 50 15.44 4.84 -0.21
CA VAL A 50 14.27 5.24 -0.99
C VAL A 50 13.23 5.79 -0.02
N LYS A 51 13.09 7.11 0.01
CA LYS A 51 11.98 7.73 0.74
C LYS A 51 10.68 7.36 0.04
N PRO A 52 9.65 6.90 0.79
CA PRO A 52 8.34 6.66 0.21
C PRO A 52 7.80 7.95 -0.40
N VAL A 53 7.03 7.80 -1.47
CA VAL A 53 6.28 8.93 -2.04
C VAL A 53 5.18 9.28 -1.05
N VAL A 54 5.01 10.57 -0.79
CA VAL A 54 3.93 11.09 0.07
C VAL A 54 3.19 12.14 -0.74
N ILE A 55 1.87 11.97 -0.84
CA ILE A 55 0.98 12.91 -1.52
C ILE A 55 0.32 13.75 -0.42
N ASN A 56 0.71 15.02 -0.33
CA ASN A 56 0.12 15.94 0.64
C ASN A 56 -1.15 16.61 0.09
N ASN A 57 -1.28 16.69 -1.23
CA ASN A 57 -2.39 17.31 -1.94
C ASN A 57 -2.62 16.53 -3.25
N PHE A 58 -3.81 15.98 -3.44
CA PHE A 58 -4.15 15.20 -4.63
C PHE A 58 -4.37 16.06 -5.89
N ASP A 59 -4.39 17.38 -5.79
CA ASP A 59 -4.37 18.26 -6.97
C ASP A 59 -2.96 18.37 -7.59
N ASP A 60 -1.92 17.95 -6.85
CA ASP A 60 -0.53 17.94 -7.35
C ASP A 60 -0.24 16.73 -8.26
N VAL A 61 -1.08 15.69 -8.22
CA VAL A 61 -0.92 14.52 -9.09
C VAL A 61 -1.60 14.73 -10.44
N GLN A 62 -0.98 14.21 -11.50
CA GLN A 62 -1.51 14.33 -12.86
C GLN A 62 -2.13 13.01 -13.30
N TYR A 63 -3.39 13.09 -13.74
CA TYR A 63 -4.10 11.97 -14.35
C TYR A 63 -3.94 12.02 -15.86
N LEU A 64 -3.35 10.96 -16.44
CA LEU A 64 -3.03 10.83 -17.86
C LEU A 64 -3.69 9.59 -18.45
N ASP A 65 -3.64 9.48 -19.78
CA ASP A 65 -4.08 8.30 -20.52
C ASP A 65 -5.52 7.86 -20.20
N ASN A 66 -6.44 8.83 -20.07
CA ASN A 66 -7.82 8.61 -19.60
C ASN A 66 -7.87 7.90 -18.24
N LEU A 67 -7.15 8.47 -17.26
CA LEU A 67 -7.05 8.00 -15.87
C LEU A 67 -6.26 6.68 -15.70
N LYS A 68 -5.70 6.10 -16.77
CA LYS A 68 -4.89 4.87 -16.70
C LYS A 68 -3.49 5.08 -16.14
N ARG A 69 -3.04 6.33 -16.01
CA ARG A 69 -1.73 6.65 -15.46
C ARG A 69 -1.86 7.82 -14.51
N ILE A 70 -1.27 7.70 -13.33
CA ILE A 70 -1.19 8.78 -12.34
C ILE A 70 0.28 9.11 -12.12
N MET A 71 0.67 10.37 -12.28
CA MET A 71 2.04 10.84 -12.10
C MET A 71 2.15 11.80 -10.93
N HIS A 72 3.13 11.57 -10.06
CA HIS A 72 3.47 12.45 -8.95
C HIS A 72 4.60 13.42 -9.36
N PRO A 73 4.66 14.65 -8.81
CA PRO A 73 5.73 15.62 -9.13
C PRO A 73 7.16 15.14 -8.89
N SER A 74 7.36 14.14 -8.03
CA SER A 74 8.68 13.50 -7.83
C SER A 74 9.16 12.65 -9.03
N GLY A 75 8.29 12.42 -10.01
CA GLY A 75 8.51 11.55 -11.17
C GLY A 75 8.03 10.11 -10.97
N ALA A 76 7.70 9.70 -9.74
CA ALA A 76 7.04 8.40 -9.50
C ALA A 76 5.67 8.36 -10.17
N PHE A 77 5.25 7.16 -10.61
CA PHE A 77 3.97 7.01 -11.29
C PHE A 77 3.36 5.63 -11.06
N TRP A 78 2.05 5.56 -11.29
CA TRP A 78 1.26 4.34 -11.19
C TRP A 78 0.50 4.13 -12.49
N VAL A 79 0.37 2.86 -12.89
CA VAL A 79 -0.42 2.43 -14.04
C VAL A 79 -1.62 1.64 -13.55
N ILE A 80 -2.81 2.07 -13.96
CA ILE A 80 -4.10 1.55 -13.51
C ILE A 80 -4.72 0.69 -14.61
N SER A 81 -5.09 -0.52 -14.24
CA SER A 81 -5.96 -1.40 -15.03
C SER A 81 -7.32 -1.43 -14.37
N TYR A 82 -8.36 -1.02 -15.09
CA TYR A 82 -9.74 -1.05 -14.61
C TYR A 82 -10.41 -2.38 -14.91
N GLU A 83 -11.30 -2.83 -14.02
CA GLU A 83 -12.17 -3.99 -14.31
C GLU A 83 -13.19 -3.67 -15.41
N SER A 84 -13.64 -2.42 -15.43
CA SER A 84 -14.68 -1.92 -16.33
C SER A 84 -14.48 -0.44 -16.62
N THR A 85 -14.97 0.02 -17.76
CA THR A 85 -15.02 1.46 -18.09
C THR A 85 -16.27 2.15 -17.54
N ARG A 86 -17.13 1.41 -16.84
CA ARG A 86 -18.37 1.93 -16.27
C ARG A 86 -18.12 2.50 -14.88
N GLU A 87 -18.68 3.68 -14.61
CA GLU A 87 -18.75 4.22 -13.26
C GLU A 87 -19.73 3.39 -12.41
N ILE A 88 -19.27 2.98 -11.24
CA ILE A 88 -20.03 2.24 -10.25
C ILE A 88 -20.42 3.14 -9.08
N SER A 89 -21.44 2.73 -8.33
CA SER A 89 -21.91 3.46 -7.16
C SER A 89 -22.12 2.52 -5.98
N PHE A 90 -21.55 2.90 -4.84
CA PHE A 90 -21.72 2.24 -3.56
C PHE A 90 -22.55 3.14 -2.66
N SER A 91 -23.63 2.61 -2.10
CA SER A 91 -24.51 3.36 -1.22
C SER A 91 -24.91 2.53 0.00
N GLY A 92 -24.81 3.13 1.19
CA GLY A 92 -25.13 2.43 2.43
C GLY A 92 -24.63 3.14 3.68
N LEU A 93 -24.69 2.42 4.80
CA LEU A 93 -24.13 2.85 6.08
C LEU A 93 -22.66 2.44 6.19
N VAL A 94 -21.84 3.36 6.69
CA VAL A 94 -20.43 3.15 6.95
C VAL A 94 -20.28 2.38 8.26
N GLY A 95 -19.78 1.15 8.19
CA GLY A 95 -19.49 0.33 9.37
C GLY A 95 -18.06 0.49 9.88
N TYR A 96 -17.14 0.93 9.02
CA TYR A 96 -15.72 1.11 9.30
C TYR A 96 -15.13 2.14 8.33
N ALA A 97 -14.25 3.01 8.83
CA ALA A 97 -13.46 3.92 8.02
C ALA A 97 -12.08 4.10 8.69
N ALA A 98 -11.00 3.88 7.96
CA ALA A 98 -9.63 4.08 8.45
C ALA A 98 -8.68 4.47 7.32
N PRO A 99 -7.62 5.24 7.59
CA PRO A 99 -6.62 5.57 6.58
C PRO A 99 -5.79 4.34 6.19
N ILE A 100 -5.36 4.30 4.92
CA ILE A 100 -4.39 3.32 4.42
C ILE A 100 -3.01 3.98 4.35
N HIS A 101 -1.97 3.23 4.75
CA HIS A 101 -0.59 3.68 4.66
C HIS A 101 0.27 2.60 4.02
N GLU A 102 0.19 2.50 2.70
CA GLU A 102 0.96 1.54 1.91
C GLU A 102 2.18 2.19 1.25
N THR A 103 3.37 1.68 1.59
CA THR A 103 4.66 2.34 1.26
C THR A 103 4.84 2.60 -0.24
N ASN A 104 4.35 1.70 -1.10
CA ASN A 104 4.47 1.80 -2.55
C ASN A 104 3.19 2.33 -3.25
N PHE A 105 2.13 2.59 -2.47
CA PHE A 105 0.80 2.96 -2.96
C PHE A 105 0.26 4.17 -2.21
N ALA A 106 1.00 5.27 -2.26
CA ALA A 106 0.62 6.55 -1.64
C ALA A 106 -0.72 7.13 -2.14
N LEU A 107 -1.24 6.61 -3.26
CA LEU A 107 -2.54 6.97 -3.82
C LEU A 107 -3.72 6.38 -3.04
N LEU A 108 -3.52 5.26 -2.34
CA LEU A 108 -4.55 4.63 -1.51
C LEU A 108 -4.68 5.43 -0.22
N THR A 109 -5.85 6.03 0.01
CA THR A 109 -6.04 6.93 1.15
C THR A 109 -6.81 6.31 2.30
N GLY A 110 -7.69 5.34 2.03
CA GLY A 110 -8.54 4.77 3.08
C GLY A 110 -9.22 3.45 2.73
N ASP A 111 -9.57 2.74 3.80
CA ASP A 111 -10.47 1.60 3.84
C ASP A 111 -11.84 2.08 4.32
N ILE A 112 -12.90 1.86 3.53
CA ILE A 112 -14.28 2.23 3.89
C ILE A 112 -15.20 1.03 3.71
N LEU A 113 -15.77 0.54 4.80
CA LEU A 113 -16.77 -0.53 4.78
C LEU A 113 -18.17 0.06 4.65
N ILE A 114 -18.82 -0.20 3.52
CA ILE A 114 -20.21 0.19 3.23
C ILE A 114 -21.11 -1.03 3.30
N THR A 115 -22.23 -0.89 4.00
CA THR A 115 -23.24 -1.95 4.19
C THR A 115 -24.63 -1.44 3.88
N ASN A 116 -25.54 -2.33 3.45
CA ASN A 116 -26.97 -2.03 3.41
C ASN A 116 -27.82 -3.26 3.82
N GLY A 117 -29.12 -3.02 4.05
CA GLY A 117 -30.03 -4.07 4.49
C GLY A 117 -29.64 -4.67 5.85
N ASP A 118 -29.74 -5.98 5.95
CA ASP A 118 -29.42 -6.72 7.17
C ASP A 118 -27.93 -6.65 7.53
N TYR A 119 -27.05 -6.47 6.53
CA TYR A 119 -25.60 -6.31 6.75
C TYR A 119 -25.24 -5.03 7.52
N SER A 120 -26.13 -4.04 7.59
CA SER A 120 -25.93 -2.85 8.40
C SER A 120 -26.38 -2.99 9.85
N ASN A 121 -27.03 -4.10 10.21
CA ASN A 121 -27.57 -4.31 11.54
C ASN A 121 -26.62 -5.16 12.41
N PRO A 122 -25.98 -4.57 13.46
CA PRO A 122 -25.03 -5.30 14.30
C PRO A 122 -25.68 -6.39 15.17
N PHE A 123 -27.01 -6.41 15.29
CA PHE A 123 -27.74 -7.49 15.95
C PHE A 123 -27.99 -8.71 15.03
N ILE A 124 -27.79 -8.54 13.72
CA ILE A 124 -27.96 -9.59 12.71
C ILE A 124 -26.61 -10.07 12.18
N VAL A 125 -25.69 -9.14 11.90
CA VAL A 125 -24.38 -9.43 11.31
C VAL A 125 -23.27 -8.78 12.13
N GLU A 126 -22.28 -9.59 12.52
CA GLU A 126 -21.00 -9.11 13.06
C GLU A 126 -20.00 -9.01 11.91
N ILE A 127 -19.39 -7.83 11.72
CA ILE A 127 -18.39 -7.59 10.69
C ILE A 127 -17.09 -7.13 11.34
N LYS A 128 -15.95 -7.68 10.91
CA LYS A 128 -14.61 -7.27 11.33
C LYS A 128 -13.77 -6.94 10.13
N VAL A 129 -13.09 -5.79 10.18
CA VAL A 129 -12.10 -5.36 9.19
C VAL A 129 -10.71 -5.48 9.81
N SER A 130 -9.80 -6.12 9.10
CA SER A 130 -8.40 -6.29 9.49
C SER A 130 -7.54 -6.56 8.27
N ASP A 131 -6.38 -5.91 8.17
CA ASP A 131 -5.41 -6.15 7.09
C ASP A 131 -6.05 -6.03 5.70
N HIS A 132 -6.71 -4.87 5.46
CA HIS A 132 -7.41 -4.52 4.23
C HIS A 132 -8.48 -5.54 3.78
N ARG A 133 -8.96 -6.38 4.69
CA ARG A 133 -9.95 -7.42 4.41
C ARG A 133 -11.05 -7.39 5.44
N TYR A 134 -12.24 -7.83 5.04
CA TYR A 134 -13.35 -8.00 5.97
C TYR A 134 -13.75 -9.47 6.11
N ARG A 135 -14.28 -9.80 7.28
CA ARG A 135 -14.98 -11.06 7.56
C ARG A 135 -16.30 -10.73 8.21
N TRP A 136 -17.32 -11.52 7.92
CA TRP A 136 -18.64 -11.35 8.52
C TRP A 136 -19.21 -12.68 8.99
N LEU A 137 -20.09 -12.60 9.98
CA LEU A 137 -20.78 -13.73 10.58
C LEU A 137 -22.23 -13.35 10.88
N SER A 138 -23.15 -14.29 10.68
CA SER A 138 -24.54 -14.16 11.10
C SER A 138 -25.02 -15.48 11.70
N TRP A 139 -25.79 -15.38 12.78
CA TRP A 139 -26.39 -16.53 13.47
C TRP A 139 -27.87 -16.73 13.12
N HIS A 140 -28.38 -15.94 12.16
CA HIS A 140 -29.79 -15.95 11.76
C HIS A 140 -29.99 -16.73 10.46
N ASP A 141 -31.14 -17.40 10.37
CA ASP A 141 -31.67 -18.04 9.16
C ASP A 141 -33.04 -17.41 8.86
N PRO A 142 -33.32 -16.90 7.65
CA PRO A 142 -32.52 -16.96 6.42
C PRO A 142 -31.24 -16.11 6.45
N ARG A 143 -30.35 -16.38 5.48
CA ARG A 143 -29.14 -15.58 5.22
C ARG A 143 -29.49 -14.08 5.12
N PRO A 144 -28.67 -13.18 5.70
CA PRO A 144 -28.89 -11.73 5.63
C PRO A 144 -29.08 -11.22 4.20
N ASN A 145 -30.06 -10.34 4.00
CA ASN A 145 -30.29 -9.64 2.74
C ASN A 145 -29.55 -8.29 2.69
N GLY A 146 -29.10 -7.90 1.50
CA GLY A 146 -28.37 -6.65 1.28
C GLY A 146 -26.95 -6.90 0.76
N SER A 147 -26.06 -5.95 0.97
CA SER A 147 -24.68 -5.98 0.50
C SER A 147 -23.70 -5.47 1.54
N ILE A 148 -22.47 -5.95 1.40
CA ILE A 148 -21.29 -5.55 2.15
C ILE A 148 -20.17 -5.31 1.13
N GLY A 149 -19.45 -4.20 1.27
CA GLY A 149 -18.31 -3.87 0.43
C GLY A 149 -17.28 -3.09 1.20
N LEU A 150 -16.03 -3.57 1.19
CA LEU A 150 -14.87 -2.83 1.67
C LEU A 150 -14.20 -2.17 0.47
N LEU A 151 -14.12 -0.85 0.51
CA LEU A 151 -13.51 -0.03 -0.55
C LEU A 151 -12.12 0.41 -0.11
N HIS A 152 -11.12 0.15 -0.93
CA HIS A 152 -9.81 0.80 -0.93
C HIS A 152 -9.88 1.99 -1.88
N VAL A 153 -9.84 3.21 -1.34
CA VAL A 153 -10.17 4.41 -2.12
C VAL A 153 -8.93 5.15 -2.61
N ILE A 154 -9.01 5.62 -3.86
CA ILE A 154 -8.10 6.58 -4.47
C ILE A 154 -8.92 7.82 -4.84
N PRO A 155 -8.66 9.00 -4.27
CA PRO A 155 -9.42 10.20 -4.60
C PRO A 155 -8.98 10.78 -5.95
N SER A 156 -9.92 11.21 -6.79
CA SER A 156 -9.59 11.85 -8.08
C SER A 156 -8.97 13.25 -7.95
N ASN A 157 -9.09 13.90 -6.79
CA ASN A 157 -8.55 15.23 -6.48
C ASN A 157 -8.56 15.48 -4.97
N GLU A 158 -8.06 16.63 -4.52
CA GLU A 158 -7.97 16.93 -3.08
C GLU A 158 -9.32 17.18 -2.41
N GLU A 159 -10.30 17.75 -3.13
CA GLU A 159 -11.65 17.92 -2.58
C GLU A 159 -12.27 16.57 -2.20
N ILE A 160 -12.13 15.56 -3.07
CA ILE A 160 -12.60 14.20 -2.81
C ILE A 160 -11.78 13.55 -1.68
N ASN A 161 -10.46 13.76 -1.64
CA ASN A 161 -9.61 13.27 -0.55
C ASN A 161 -10.10 13.77 0.82
N LEU A 162 -10.35 15.07 0.94
CA LEU A 162 -10.86 15.69 2.17
C LEU A 162 -12.24 15.15 2.56
N LYS A 163 -13.14 14.93 1.59
CA LYS A 163 -14.45 14.31 1.85
C LYS A 163 -14.29 12.87 2.35
N LEU A 164 -13.49 12.04 1.69
CA LEU A 164 -13.24 10.66 2.12
C LEU A 164 -12.67 10.60 3.53
N ASN A 165 -11.71 11.47 3.86
CA ASN A 165 -11.10 11.55 5.20
C ASN A 165 -12.08 12.06 6.27
N SER A 166 -13.20 12.68 5.89
CA SER A 166 -14.22 13.13 6.83
C SER A 166 -15.26 12.07 7.17
N ILE A 167 -15.32 10.95 6.43
CA ILE A 167 -16.28 9.87 6.64
C ILE A 167 -16.03 9.20 8.00
N GLN A 168 -17.10 9.01 8.78
CA GLN A 168 -17.06 8.32 10.07
C GLN A 168 -17.99 7.10 10.09
N PRO A 169 -17.71 6.07 10.91
CA PRO A 169 -18.67 5.02 11.18
C PRO A 169 -20.03 5.56 11.64
N GLY A 170 -21.12 5.07 11.03
CA GLY A 170 -22.49 5.51 11.26
C GLY A 170 -23.04 6.55 10.29
N ASP A 171 -22.19 7.13 9.44
CA ASP A 171 -22.63 7.97 8.32
C ASP A 171 -23.32 7.11 7.26
N ALA A 172 -24.31 7.69 6.57
CA ALA A 172 -24.75 7.15 5.29
C ALA A 172 -23.97 7.84 4.16
N VAL A 173 -23.56 7.08 3.15
CA VAL A 173 -22.77 7.60 2.04
C VAL A 173 -23.28 7.12 0.69
N VAL A 174 -22.97 7.90 -0.34
CA VAL A 174 -22.96 7.48 -1.73
C VAL A 174 -21.58 7.80 -2.29
N ILE A 175 -20.84 6.77 -2.68
CA ILE A 175 -19.51 6.88 -3.29
C ILE A 175 -19.63 6.42 -4.75
N LYS A 176 -19.12 7.20 -5.69
CA LYS A 176 -19.02 6.81 -7.10
C LYS A 176 -17.59 6.83 -7.59
N GLY A 177 -17.31 5.99 -8.57
CA GLY A 177 -15.98 5.89 -9.14
C GLY A 177 -15.81 4.76 -10.13
N TYR A 178 -14.57 4.48 -10.49
CA TYR A 178 -14.20 3.41 -11.41
C TYR A 178 -13.48 2.29 -10.66
N ASP A 179 -13.91 1.05 -10.91
CA ASP A 179 -13.34 -0.13 -10.26
C ASP A 179 -12.00 -0.52 -10.87
N ILE A 180 -11.00 -0.65 -10.01
CA ILE A 180 -9.62 -0.89 -10.37
C ILE A 180 -9.30 -2.36 -10.11
N TYR A 181 -8.96 -3.07 -11.18
CA TYR A 181 -8.46 -4.44 -11.10
C TYR A 181 -7.04 -4.49 -10.50
N ARG A 182 -6.18 -3.57 -10.94
CA ARG A 182 -4.75 -3.63 -10.61
C ARG A 182 -4.08 -2.26 -10.73
N ILE A 183 -3.12 -2.01 -9.86
CA ILE A 183 -2.24 -0.85 -9.88
C ILE A 183 -0.79 -1.34 -9.89
N ASP A 184 -0.03 -0.99 -10.91
CA ASP A 184 1.42 -1.21 -10.95
C ASP A 184 2.16 0.09 -10.58
N SER A 185 3.12 0.00 -9.66
CA SER A 185 3.87 1.14 -9.11
C SER A 185 5.29 1.19 -9.71
N PHE A 186 5.73 2.40 -10.07
CA PHE A 186 7.03 2.64 -10.69
C PHE A 186 7.75 3.82 -10.05
N ASP A 187 9.09 3.73 -9.99
CA ASP A 187 9.93 4.86 -9.56
C ASP A 187 10.09 5.92 -10.67
N LYS A 188 10.76 7.02 -10.32
CA LYS A 188 11.04 8.13 -11.25
C LYS A 188 11.89 7.77 -12.47
N ASN A 189 12.59 6.64 -12.43
CA ASN A 189 13.42 6.15 -13.54
C ASN A 189 12.66 5.13 -14.40
N GLY A 190 11.40 4.81 -14.05
CA GLY A 190 10.59 3.80 -14.73
C GLY A 190 10.86 2.37 -14.27
N ASN A 191 11.60 2.17 -13.18
CA ASN A 191 11.78 0.83 -12.62
C ASN A 191 10.49 0.39 -11.92
N TYR A 192 10.06 -0.83 -12.19
CA TYR A 192 8.94 -1.46 -11.51
C TYR A 192 9.24 -1.67 -10.03
N LEU A 193 8.30 -1.32 -9.15
CA LEU A 193 8.42 -1.46 -7.70
C LEU A 193 7.57 -2.61 -7.16
N SER A 194 6.26 -2.60 -7.42
CA SER A 194 5.30 -3.58 -6.92
C SER A 194 3.94 -3.41 -7.61
N PHE A 195 2.98 -4.29 -7.29
CA PHE A 195 1.58 -4.13 -7.70
C PHE A 195 0.63 -4.25 -6.50
N TRP A 196 -0.52 -3.59 -6.63
CA TRP A 196 -1.68 -3.74 -5.76
C TRP A 196 -2.80 -4.37 -6.58
N GLN A 197 -3.45 -5.36 -6.00
CA GLN A 197 -4.59 -6.05 -6.57
C GLN A 197 -5.45 -6.52 -5.41
N ASP A 198 -6.75 -6.24 -5.47
CA ASP A 198 -7.69 -6.68 -4.45
C ASP A 198 -7.97 -8.18 -4.54
N ASP A 199 -8.40 -8.75 -3.42
CA ASP A 199 -8.79 -10.15 -3.28
C ASP A 199 -10.12 -10.23 -2.51
N GLY A 200 -11.22 -9.95 -3.22
CA GLY A 200 -12.59 -9.99 -2.68
C GLY A 200 -13.07 -8.69 -2.00
N CYS A 201 -12.35 -7.58 -2.21
CA CYS A 201 -12.76 -6.22 -1.85
C CYS A 201 -12.90 -5.38 -3.14
N PHE A 202 -13.01 -4.05 -3.02
CA PHE A 202 -13.06 -3.14 -4.17
C PHE A 202 -11.95 -2.12 -4.07
N THR A 203 -11.16 -1.94 -5.13
CA THR A 203 -10.25 -0.80 -5.25
C THR A 203 -10.87 0.23 -6.18
N THR A 204 -11.12 1.46 -5.73
CA THR A 204 -11.92 2.42 -6.50
C THR A 204 -11.23 3.76 -6.67
N LEU A 205 -11.10 4.23 -7.92
CA LEU A 205 -10.84 5.64 -8.20
C LEU A 205 -12.13 6.43 -8.01
N VAL A 206 -12.23 7.12 -6.88
CA VAL A 206 -13.42 7.84 -6.45
C VAL A 206 -13.50 9.21 -7.13
N THR A 207 -14.64 9.48 -7.77
CA THR A 207 -14.94 10.71 -8.50
C THR A 207 -15.96 11.58 -7.79
N GLU A 208 -16.83 10.97 -6.97
CA GLU A 208 -17.91 11.68 -6.27
C GLU A 208 -18.16 11.04 -4.90
N VAL A 209 -18.36 11.88 -3.88
CA VAL A 209 -18.71 11.46 -2.52
C VAL A 209 -19.83 12.36 -1.99
N SER A 210 -20.92 11.74 -1.55
CA SER A 210 -21.99 12.38 -0.78
C SER A 210 -22.07 11.74 0.60
N ILE A 211 -22.06 12.57 1.65
CA ILE A 211 -22.07 12.13 3.05
C ILE A 211 -23.33 12.68 3.72
N TYR A 212 -24.02 11.82 4.47
CA TYR A 212 -25.22 12.15 5.24
C TYR A 212 -24.95 11.82 6.72
N PRO A 213 -24.45 12.81 7.50
CA PRO A 213 -23.95 12.55 8.84
C PRO A 213 -25.01 12.03 9.81
N GLY A 214 -24.61 11.08 10.66
CA GLY A 214 -25.44 10.62 11.77
C GLY A 214 -26.77 10.00 11.36
N ALA A 215 -26.81 9.26 10.24
CA ALA A 215 -28.01 8.58 9.78
C ALA A 215 -28.62 7.63 10.84
N LEU A 216 -27.80 7.12 11.77
CA LEU A 216 -28.26 6.32 12.91
C LEU A 216 -28.69 7.15 14.14
N SER A 217 -28.28 8.42 14.27
CA SER A 217 -28.61 9.23 15.47
C SER A 217 -30.02 9.83 15.44
N LYS A 218 -30.61 10.00 14.25
CA LYS A 218 -31.95 10.61 14.08
C LYS A 218 -33.13 9.64 14.22
N SER A 219 -32.90 8.36 14.48
CA SER A 219 -33.97 7.34 14.58
C SER A 219 -34.44 7.05 16.02
N SER A 220 -33.93 7.73 17.05
CA SER A 220 -34.23 7.38 18.46
C SER A 220 -35.27 8.27 19.16
N THR A 221 -35.96 9.17 18.44
CA THR A 221 -37.06 9.98 19.00
C THR A 221 -38.38 9.72 18.27
N LYS A 222 -39.02 8.61 18.62
CA LYS A 222 -40.48 8.44 18.56
C LYS A 222 -40.96 7.62 19.73
#